data_AF-A0A1H2BLP9-F1
#
_entry.id   AF-A0A1H2BLP9-F1
#
_cell.length_a   1.000
_cell.length_b   1.000
_cell.length_c   1.000
_cell.angle_alpha   90.00
_cell.angle_beta   90.00
_cell.angle_gamma   90.00
#
_symmetry.space_group_name_H-M   'P 1'
#
loop_
_entity.id
_entity.type
_entity.pdbx_description
1 polymer ?
#
loop_
_entity_poly.entity_id
_entity_poly.type
_entity_poly.pdbx_seq_one_letter_code
_entity_poly.pdbx_strand_id
1 'polypeptide(L)'
;MTFQFTKYSLVNALLSLIPIFPIWTLFPIIGIESGIENYTGDCILSYKITLGICMLLIAVSIIVYLFSIKKILLKEPKVIKRNFRWFSLLIYTFINCSGLIIILGPYLACNGSSMSIMVCIFSGPIASVVLIILGLLIDLKVKQISSNKL
;
A
#
# COMPACT_ATOMS: atom_id res chain seq x y z
N MET A 1 -11.88 12.58 -26.27
CA MET A 1 -12.05 11.28 -25.56
C MET A 1 -11.53 11.36 -24.12
N THR A 2 -12.15 12.16 -23.25
CA THR A 2 -11.60 12.53 -21.93
C THR A 2 -12.29 11.87 -20.73
N PHE A 3 -13.46 11.25 -20.93
CA PHE A 3 -14.24 10.61 -19.86
C PHE A 3 -13.73 9.23 -19.41
N GLN A 4 -12.79 8.60 -20.13
CA GLN A 4 -12.34 7.23 -19.82
C GLN A 4 -11.36 7.14 -18.62
N PHE A 5 -10.75 8.26 -18.19
CA PHE A 5 -9.73 8.24 -17.12
C PHE A 5 -10.24 8.68 -15.74
N THR A 6 -11.39 9.35 -15.64
CA THR A 6 -11.89 9.92 -14.37
C THR A 6 -12.35 8.89 -13.35
N LYS A 7 -12.62 7.65 -13.78
CA LYS A 7 -12.94 6.53 -12.90
C LYS A 7 -11.88 5.43 -12.93
N TYR A 8 -10.78 5.63 -13.65
CA TYR A 8 -9.87 4.55 -13.98
C TYR A 8 -9.03 4.10 -12.78
N SER A 9 -8.48 5.04 -11.99
CA SER A 9 -7.73 4.67 -10.78
C SER A 9 -8.68 4.14 -9.73
N LEU A 10 -9.84 4.76 -9.52
CA LEU A 10 -10.83 4.28 -8.57
C LEU A 10 -11.36 2.87 -8.91
N VAL A 11 -11.73 2.61 -10.17
CA VAL A 11 -12.19 1.29 -10.61
C VAL A 11 -11.06 0.26 -10.53
N ASN A 12 -9.83 0.63 -10.89
CA ASN A 12 -8.71 -0.30 -10.73
C ASN A 12 -8.28 -0.48 -9.28
N ALA A 13 -8.50 0.50 -8.40
CA ALA A 13 -8.29 0.37 -6.97
C ALA A 13 -9.31 -0.63 -6.42
N LEU A 14 -10.60 -0.47 -6.73
CA LEU A 14 -11.66 -1.43 -6.43
C LEU A 14 -11.41 -2.82 -7.01
N LEU A 15 -10.86 -2.93 -8.22
CA LEU A 15 -10.50 -4.22 -8.79
C LEU A 15 -9.17 -4.78 -8.25
N SER A 16 -8.31 -3.95 -7.66
CA SER A 16 -7.14 -4.40 -6.91
C SER A 16 -7.47 -4.78 -5.46
N LEU A 17 -8.69 -4.45 -5.01
CA LEU A 17 -9.27 -4.88 -3.74
C LEU A 17 -9.87 -6.30 -3.81
N ILE A 18 -9.93 -6.92 -4.99
CA ILE A 18 -10.23 -8.35 -5.15
C ILE A 18 -9.21 -9.11 -4.29
N PRO A 19 -9.66 -10.00 -3.38
CA PRO A 19 -8.96 -10.32 -2.14
C PRO A 19 -7.66 -11.03 -2.45
N ILE A 20 -6.58 -10.26 -2.52
CA ILE A 20 -5.27 -10.79 -2.22
C ILE A 20 -5.33 -10.96 -0.72
N PHE A 21 -5.60 -12.19 -0.28
CA PHE A 21 -5.64 -12.58 1.12
C PHE A 21 -4.59 -11.78 1.90
N PRO A 22 -4.97 -11.01 2.95
CA PRO A 22 -4.06 -10.11 3.67
C PRO A 22 -2.75 -10.81 4.04
N ILE A 23 -2.87 -12.11 4.35
CA ILE A 23 -1.83 -13.13 4.47
C ILE A 23 -0.67 -12.92 3.47
N TRP A 24 -0.88 -12.99 2.16
CA TRP A 24 0.20 -12.90 1.16
C TRP A 24 0.94 -11.56 1.15
N THR A 25 0.28 -10.51 1.61
CA THR A 25 0.89 -9.18 1.73
C THR A 25 1.70 -9.03 3.01
N LEU A 26 1.40 -9.83 4.05
CA LEU A 26 2.07 -9.75 5.35
C LEU A 26 3.32 -10.63 5.42
N PHE A 27 3.32 -11.79 4.77
CA PHE A 27 4.42 -12.77 4.82
C PHE A 27 5.82 -12.20 4.49
N PRO A 28 6.00 -11.41 3.42
CA PRO A 28 7.31 -10.86 3.09
C PRO A 28 7.85 -9.92 4.18
N ILE A 29 6.97 -9.14 4.81
CA ILE A 29 7.38 -8.15 5.81
C ILE A 29 7.58 -8.79 7.18
N ILE A 30 6.79 -9.81 7.54
CA ILE A 30 7.06 -10.66 8.71
C ILE A 30 8.43 -11.34 8.57
N GLY A 31 8.81 -11.78 7.36
CA GLY A 31 10.15 -12.31 7.09
C GLY A 31 11.26 -11.27 7.28
N ILE A 32 11.03 -10.02 6.88
CA ILE A 32 11.98 -8.91 7.11
C ILE A 32 12.11 -8.60 8.59
N GLU A 33 10.99 -8.54 9.31
CA GLU A 33 10.95 -8.34 10.76
C GLU A 33 11.73 -9.43 11.49
N SER A 34 11.43 -10.71 11.23
CA SER A 34 12.18 -11.83 11.82
C SER A 34 13.68 -11.77 11.48
N GLY A 35 14.05 -11.34 10.28
CA GLY A 35 15.45 -11.12 9.91
C GLY A 35 16.13 -10.02 10.73
N ILE A 36 15.41 -8.93 11.01
CA ILE A 36 15.89 -7.82 11.85
C ILE A 36 15.98 -8.27 13.31
N GLU A 37 14.97 -8.96 13.83
CA GLU A 37 14.98 -9.52 15.19
C GLU A 37 16.19 -10.43 15.42
N ASN A 38 16.46 -11.35 14.48
CA ASN A 38 17.62 -12.24 14.56
C ASN A 38 18.96 -11.48 14.56
N TYR A 39 19.01 -10.28 13.97
CA TYR A 39 20.20 -9.45 13.93
C TYR A 39 20.35 -8.55 15.17
N THR A 40 19.24 -7.98 15.68
CA THR A 40 19.25 -7.03 16.79
C THR A 40 19.12 -7.69 18.16
N GLY A 41 18.54 -8.89 18.23
CA GLY A 41 18.17 -9.57 19.48
C GLY A 41 17.01 -8.89 20.25
N ASP A 42 16.33 -7.91 19.64
CA ASP A 42 15.25 -7.15 20.25
C ASP A 42 14.03 -7.08 19.32
N CYS A 43 12.99 -7.83 19.69
CA CYS A 43 11.71 -7.90 18.99
C CYS A 43 11.00 -6.53 18.92
N ILE A 44 10.98 -5.75 20.01
CA ILE A 44 10.30 -4.45 20.03
C ILE A 44 11.01 -3.48 19.07
N LEU A 45 12.34 -3.50 19.09
CA LEU A 45 13.14 -2.70 18.18
C LEU A 45 12.93 -3.12 16.71
N SER A 46 12.86 -4.43 16.44
CA SER A 46 12.58 -4.99 15.13
C SER A 46 11.25 -4.49 14.54
N TYR A 47 10.17 -4.56 15.31
CA TYR A 47 8.86 -4.03 14.90
C TYR A 47 8.87 -2.51 14.64
N LYS A 48 9.61 -1.73 15.44
CA LYS A 48 9.76 -0.28 15.22
C LYS A 48 10.52 0.04 13.95
N ILE A 49 11.62 -0.66 13.69
CA ILE A 49 12.41 -0.51 12.46
C ILE A 49 11.54 -0.88 11.25
N THR A 50 10.85 -2.02 11.32
CA THR A 50 9.96 -2.50 10.26
C THR A 50 8.85 -1.50 9.95
N LEU A 51 8.22 -0.92 10.97
CA LEU A 51 7.22 0.14 10.80
C LEU A 51 7.83 1.38 10.13
N GLY A 52 9.01 1.82 10.58
CA GLY A 52 9.72 2.96 9.98
C GLY A 52 10.02 2.75 8.50
N ILE A 53 10.51 1.55 8.14
CA ILE A 53 10.77 1.16 6.75
C ILE A 53 9.48 1.15 5.94
N CYS A 54 8.38 0.57 6.45
CA CYS A 54 7.10 0.55 5.74
C CYS A 54 6.58 1.96 5.46
N MET A 55 6.62 2.85 6.46
CA MET A 55 6.17 4.25 6.30
C MET A 55 7.03 5.01 5.29
N LEU A 56 8.35 4.81 5.32
CA LEU A 56 9.27 5.37 4.34
C LEU A 56 8.94 4.88 2.92
N LEU A 57 8.75 3.57 2.74
CA LEU A 57 8.45 2.96 1.45
C LEU A 57 7.09 3.40 0.89
N ILE A 58 6.08 3.63 1.74
CA ILE A 58 4.81 4.25 1.33
C ILE A 58 5.07 5.63 0.74
N ALA A 59 5.77 6.50 1.48
CA ALA A 59 6.04 7.86 1.05
C ALA A 59 6.84 7.90 -0.27
N VAL A 60 7.92 7.13 -0.35
CA VAL A 60 8.76 7.02 -1.56
C VAL A 60 7.94 6.50 -2.74
N SER A 61 7.14 5.46 -2.56
CA SER A 61 6.30 4.89 -3.63
C SER A 61 5.30 5.91 -4.16
N ILE A 62 4.61 6.64 -3.27
CA ILE A 62 3.66 7.69 -3.67
C ILE A 62 4.38 8.79 -4.45
N ILE A 63 5.51 9.30 -3.93
CA ILE A 63 6.28 10.37 -4.59
C ILE A 63 6.74 9.93 -5.98
N VAL A 64 7.39 8.77 -6.09
CA VAL A 64 7.90 8.23 -7.37
C VAL A 64 6.76 8.05 -8.38
N TYR A 65 5.61 7.53 -7.94
CA TYR A 65 4.45 7.36 -8.81
C TYR A 65 3.88 8.70 -9.29
N LEU A 66 3.75 9.68 -8.39
CA LEU A 66 3.27 11.02 -8.68
C LEU A 66 4.16 11.80 -9.65
N PHE A 67 5.49 11.63 -9.56
CA PHE A 67 6.44 12.20 -10.53
C PHE A 67 6.38 11.48 -11.88
N SER A 68 6.23 10.15 -11.86
CA SER A 68 6.22 9.32 -13.07
C SER A 68 4.89 9.37 -13.83
N ILE A 69 3.81 9.90 -13.23
CA ILE A 69 2.46 9.81 -13.78
C ILE A 69 2.34 10.37 -15.19
N LYS A 70 3.01 11.50 -15.49
CA LYS A 70 3.01 12.13 -16.82
C LYS A 70 3.62 11.21 -17.88
N LYS A 71 4.71 10.52 -17.54
CA LYS A 71 5.39 9.57 -18.44
C LYS A 71 4.60 8.28 -18.61
N ILE A 72 3.89 7.85 -17.57
CA ILE A 72 3.03 6.65 -17.60
C ILE A 72 1.81 6.88 -18.49
N LEU A 73 1.17 8.06 -18.40
CA LEU A 73 -0.01 8.43 -19.20
C LEU A 73 0.24 8.47 -20.72
N LEU A 74 1.50 8.55 -21.16
CA LEU A 74 1.87 8.51 -22.58
C LEU A 74 1.98 7.07 -23.14
N LYS A 75 1.89 6.05 -22.28
CA LYS A 75 1.98 4.63 -22.68
C LYS A 75 0.63 4.06 -23.05
N GLU A 76 0.64 2.85 -23.63
CA GLU A 76 -0.58 2.10 -23.92
C GLU A 76 -1.45 1.86 -22.67
N PRO A 77 -2.79 1.83 -22.82
CA PRO A 77 -3.74 1.70 -21.70
C PRO A 77 -3.54 0.39 -20.90
N LYS A 78 -3.07 -0.69 -21.54
CA LYS A 78 -2.73 -1.95 -20.85
C LYS A 78 -1.56 -1.77 -19.87
N VAL A 79 -0.55 -1.00 -20.27
CA VAL A 79 0.64 -0.72 -19.46
C VAL A 79 0.31 0.21 -18.29
N ILE A 80 -0.54 1.21 -18.53
CA ILE A 80 -1.06 2.09 -17.47
C ILE A 80 -1.80 1.26 -16.41
N LYS A 81 -2.67 0.32 -16.83
CA LYS A 81 -3.42 -0.58 -15.94
C LYS A 81 -2.51 -1.38 -15.04
N ARG A 82 -1.51 -2.01 -15.65
CA ARG A 82 -0.56 -2.88 -14.97
C ARG A 82 0.25 -2.09 -13.95
N ASN A 83 0.76 -0.91 -14.32
CA ASN A 83 1.52 -0.06 -13.41
C ASN A 83 0.68 0.42 -12.22
N PHE A 84 -0.56 0.83 -12.47
CA PHE A 84 -1.47 1.26 -11.39
C PHE A 84 -1.81 0.10 -10.45
N ARG A 85 -2.04 -1.11 -10.97
CA ARG A 85 -2.29 -2.31 -10.15
C ARG A 85 -1.09 -2.68 -9.27
N TRP A 86 0.12 -2.67 -9.82
CA TRP A 86 1.34 -2.93 -9.04
C TRP A 86 1.58 -1.87 -7.98
N PHE A 87 1.39 -0.60 -8.32
CA PHE A 87 1.46 0.49 -7.36
C PHE A 87 0.44 0.30 -6.23
N SER A 88 -0.81 -0.01 -6.57
CA SER A 88 -1.87 -0.24 -5.59
C SER A 88 -1.56 -1.43 -4.68
N LEU A 89 -1.03 -2.53 -5.25
CA LEU A 89 -0.63 -3.72 -4.48
C LEU A 89 0.51 -3.43 -3.51
N LEU A 90 1.53 -2.68 -3.95
CA LEU A 90 2.66 -2.30 -3.10
C LEU A 90 2.20 -1.44 -1.93
N ILE A 91 1.41 -0.40 -2.23
CA ILE A 91 0.87 0.51 -1.23
C ILE A 91 -0.04 -0.23 -0.24
N TYR A 92 -0.92 -1.09 -0.75
CA TYR A 92 -1.77 -1.94 0.09
C TYR A 92 -0.95 -2.80 1.04
N THR A 93 0.09 -3.45 0.52
CA THR A 93 0.99 -4.29 1.33
C THR A 93 1.63 -3.50 2.47
N PHE A 94 2.21 -2.34 2.19
CA PHE A 94 2.86 -1.53 3.22
C PHE A 94 1.89 -0.94 4.22
N ILE A 95 0.70 -0.48 3.79
CA ILE A 95 -0.32 0.06 4.69
C ILE A 95 -0.89 -1.06 5.57
N ASN A 96 -1.15 -2.23 4.99
CA ASN A 96 -1.66 -3.38 5.73
C ASN A 96 -0.67 -3.80 6.81
N CYS A 97 0.62 -3.86 6.49
CA CYS A 97 1.67 -4.14 7.46
C CYS A 97 1.81 -3.05 8.53
N SER A 98 1.82 -1.77 8.13
CA SER A 98 1.93 -0.66 9.08
C SER A 98 0.73 -0.61 10.02
N GLY A 99 -0.49 -0.81 9.48
CA GLY A 99 -1.72 -0.90 10.23
C GLY A 99 -1.71 -2.06 11.22
N LEU A 100 -1.18 -3.22 10.83
CA LEU A 100 -1.01 -4.35 11.73
C LEU A 100 -0.09 -4.02 12.91
N ILE A 101 1.08 -3.45 12.65
CA ILE A 101 2.04 -3.10 13.71
C ILE A 101 1.48 -2.00 14.64
N ILE A 102 0.76 -1.02 14.08
CA ILE A 102 0.16 0.08 14.86
C ILE A 102 -1.01 -0.42 15.72
N ILE A 103 -1.90 -1.23 15.17
CA ILE A 103 -3.10 -1.72 15.88
C ILE A 103 -2.73 -2.73 16.96
N LEU A 104 -1.83 -3.66 16.61
CA LEU A 104 -1.41 -4.70 17.54
C LEU A 104 -0.46 -4.11 18.59
N GLY A 105 0.46 -3.23 18.17
CA GLY A 105 1.48 -2.66 19.03
C GLY A 105 2.67 -3.62 19.21
N PRO A 106 3.93 -3.13 19.17
CA PRO A 106 5.13 -3.97 19.27
C PRO A 106 5.14 -4.88 20.51
N TYR A 107 4.63 -4.36 21.64
CA TYR A 107 4.65 -5.05 22.92
C TYR A 107 3.70 -6.26 22.97
N LEU A 108 2.52 -6.14 22.35
CA LEU A 108 1.57 -7.24 22.23
C LEU A 108 1.99 -8.22 21.13
N ALA A 109 2.72 -7.76 20.11
CA ALA A 109 3.24 -8.63 19.05
C ALA A 109 4.31 -9.59 19.57
N CYS A 110 5.21 -9.09 20.41
CA CYS A 110 6.27 -9.91 21.01
C CYS A 110 5.77 -10.84 22.13
N ASN A 111 4.66 -10.50 22.80
CA ASN A 111 4.22 -11.20 24.03
C ASN A 111 2.84 -11.88 23.93
N GLY A 112 2.07 -11.67 22.86
CA GLY A 112 0.67 -12.11 22.74
C GLY A 112 0.42 -12.99 21.51
N SER A 113 0.18 -14.29 21.73
CA SER A 113 0.05 -15.29 20.65
C SER A 113 -1.32 -15.34 19.94
N SER A 114 -2.37 -14.70 20.48
CA SER A 114 -3.75 -14.83 19.97
C SER A 114 -4.34 -13.57 19.32
N MET A 115 -3.71 -12.41 19.46
CA MET A 115 -4.21 -11.11 18.93
C MET A 115 -3.88 -10.90 17.44
N SER A 116 -2.90 -11.62 16.91
CA SER A 116 -2.33 -11.44 15.57
C SER A 116 -3.28 -11.80 14.43
N ILE A 117 -4.13 -12.83 14.60
CA ILE A 117 -5.10 -13.23 13.57
C ILE A 117 -6.22 -12.19 13.43
N MET A 118 -6.72 -11.67 14.55
CA MET A 118 -7.82 -10.70 14.54
C MET A 118 -7.35 -9.37 13.92
N VAL A 119 -6.13 -8.93 14.21
CA VAL A 119 -5.56 -7.73 13.60
C VAL A 119 -5.30 -7.90 12.11
N CYS A 120 -4.85 -9.08 11.64
CA CYS A 120 -4.75 -9.38 10.20
C CYS A 120 -6.09 -9.23 9.46
N ILE A 121 -7.21 -9.56 10.13
CA ILE A 121 -8.56 -9.44 9.57
C ILE A 121 -8.98 -7.96 9.50
N PHE A 122 -8.64 -7.15 10.50
CA PHE A 122 -9.02 -5.73 10.56
C PHE A 122 -8.08 -4.78 9.78
N SER A 123 -6.80 -5.13 9.61
CA SER A 123 -5.83 -4.31 8.89
C SER A 123 -6.10 -4.27 7.38
N GLY A 124 -6.65 -5.36 6.83
CA GLY A 124 -7.05 -5.46 5.42
C GLY A 124 -8.07 -4.39 5.00
N PRO A 125 -9.24 -4.28 5.66
CA PRO A 125 -10.22 -3.22 5.41
C PRO A 125 -9.66 -1.80 5.53
N ILE A 126 -8.77 -1.55 6.49
CA ILE A 126 -8.14 -0.22 6.65
C ILE A 126 -7.26 0.09 5.46
N ALA A 127 -6.41 -0.85 5.04
CA ALA A 127 -5.59 -0.69 3.84
C ALA A 127 -6.45 -0.48 2.59
N SER A 128 -7.63 -1.10 2.54
CA SER A 128 -8.58 -0.92 1.45
C SER A 128 -9.14 0.49 1.37
N VAL A 129 -9.54 1.08 2.50
CA VAL A 129 -10.04 2.46 2.57
C VAL A 129 -8.96 3.45 2.12
N VAL A 130 -7.72 3.28 2.60
CA VAL A 130 -6.62 4.17 2.23
C VAL A 130 -6.31 4.08 0.73
N LEU A 131 -6.37 2.88 0.14
CA LEU A 131 -6.24 2.71 -1.31
C LEU A 131 -7.31 3.46 -2.10
N ILE A 132 -8.57 3.42 -1.64
CA ILE A 132 -9.68 4.14 -2.30
C ILE A 132 -9.42 5.65 -2.27
N ILE A 133 -9.00 6.19 -1.13
CA ILE A 133 -8.66 7.61 -0.98
C ILE A 133 -7.50 7.98 -1.92
N LEU A 134 -6.45 7.17 -1.97
CA LEU A 134 -5.32 7.40 -2.88
C LEU A 134 -5.73 7.33 -4.35
N GLY A 135 -6.58 6.36 -4.72
CA GLY A 135 -7.14 6.26 -6.07
C GLY A 135 -7.90 7.52 -6.47
N LEU A 136 -8.73 8.07 -5.56
CA LEU A 136 -9.43 9.34 -5.75
C LEU A 136 -8.47 10.52 -5.95
N LEU A 137 -7.45 10.64 -5.10
CA LEU A 137 -6.45 11.71 -5.21
C LEU A 137 -5.67 11.66 -6.52
N ILE A 138 -5.34 10.46 -6.98
CA ILE A 138 -4.67 10.24 -8.27
C ILE A 138 -5.60 10.64 -9.41
N ASP A 139 -6.88 10.24 -9.39
CA ASP A 139 -7.85 10.62 -10.42
C ASP A 139 -8.06 12.15 -10.47
N LEU A 140 -8.09 12.84 -9.33
CA LEU A 140 -8.12 14.31 -9.27
C LEU A 140 -6.88 14.94 -9.93
N LYS A 141 -5.69 14.42 -9.63
CA LYS A 141 -4.44 14.93 -10.21
C LYS A 141 -4.37 14.68 -11.71
N VAL A 142 -4.81 13.53 -12.19
CA VAL A 142 -4.88 13.21 -13.63
C VAL A 142 -5.85 14.16 -14.34
N LYS A 143 -7.02 14.43 -13.73
CA LYS A 143 -7.98 15.41 -14.25
C LYS A 143 -7.38 16.81 -14.37
N GLN A 144 -6.63 17.26 -13.36
CA GLN A 144 -5.94 18.55 -13.38
C GLN A 144 -4.88 18.63 -14.51
N ILE A 145 -4.08 17.57 -14.70
CA ILE A 145 -3.07 17.51 -15.77
C ILE A 145 -3.72 17.53 -17.16
N SER A 146 -4.86 16.85 -17.33
CA SER A 146 -5.61 16.86 -18.59
C SER A 146 -6.26 18.21 -18.87
N SER A 147 -6.68 18.95 -17.83
CA SER A 147 -7.29 20.27 -17.97
C SER A 147 -6.28 21.35 -18.35
N ASN A 148 -5.03 21.26 -17.88
CA ASN A 148 -3.96 22.22 -18.22
C ASN A 148 -3.33 22.02 -19.62
N LYS A 149 -3.80 21.02 -20.39
CA LYS A 149 -3.36 20.77 -21.77
C LYS A 149 -4.37 21.26 -22.82
N LEU A 150 -5.54 21.76 -22.39
CA LEU A 150 -6.52 22.48 -23.18
C LEU A 150 -6.32 23.98 -22.97
#